data_AF-A0A536DMW2-F1
#
_entry.id   AF-A0A536DMW2-F1
#
_cell.length_a   1.000
_cell.length_b   1.000
_cell.length_c   1.000
_cell.angle_alpha   90.00
_cell.angle_beta   90.00
_cell.angle_gamma   90.00
#
_symmetry.space_group_name_H-M   'P 1'
#
loop_
_entity.id
_entity.type
_entity.pdbx_description
1 polymer ?
#
loop_
_entity_poly.entity_id
_entity_poly.type
_entity_poly.pdbx_seq_one_letter_code
_entity_poly.pdbx_strand_id
1 'polypeptide(L)'
;MRGDIRSWMAIGVIGLAVLAAILIGQQKPDSPEHSTNSDAANGASAVMLYASAMGHPTRQVTGSFEISDANTMLFVFTPTSPYTSEEADATARWVHDGGVIVYASEQGDPELDTALTVNRFARPVPSDSADANGPFLDGVRSVAGGTFALPFGLGARQVAVLRSGGLPIAYE
;
A
#
# COMPACT_ATOMS: atom_id res chain seq x y z
N MET A 1 17.76 53.22 -3.06
CA MET A 1 17.71 52.05 -3.97
C MET A 1 16.24 51.75 -4.28
N ARG A 2 15.73 52.25 -5.41
CA ARG A 2 14.37 51.92 -5.87
C ARG A 2 14.51 50.65 -6.69
N GLY A 3 14.21 49.49 -6.09
CA GLY A 3 14.10 48.26 -6.85
C GLY A 3 12.94 48.41 -7.82
N ASP A 4 13.21 48.37 -9.12
CA ASP A 4 12.19 48.49 -10.14
C ASP A 4 11.14 47.40 -9.93
N ILE A 5 9.87 47.79 -9.78
CA ILE A 5 8.71 46.89 -9.63
C ILE A 5 8.72 45.78 -10.69
N ARG A 6 9.26 46.07 -11.88
CA ARG A 6 9.46 45.10 -12.97
C ARG A 6 10.44 43.98 -12.63
N SER A 7 11.48 44.26 -11.85
CA SER A 7 12.45 43.27 -11.37
C SER A 7 11.85 42.39 -10.27
N TRP A 8 11.02 42.96 -9.39
CA TRP A 8 10.26 42.19 -8.40
C TRP A 8 9.21 41.27 -9.03
N MET A 9 8.54 41.73 -10.09
CA MET A 9 7.62 40.89 -10.86
C MET A 9 8.33 39.75 -11.59
N ALA A 10 9.52 40.01 -12.16
CA ALA A 10 10.32 38.97 -12.80
C ALA A 10 10.76 37.89 -11.81
N ILE A 11 11.16 38.27 -10.60
CA ILE A 11 11.51 37.33 -9.51
C ILE A 11 10.28 36.50 -9.10
N GLY A 12 9.11 37.13 -8.98
CA GLY A 12 7.86 36.44 -8.64
C GLY A 12 7.46 35.38 -9.68
N VAL A 13 7.56 35.70 -10.96
CA VAL A 13 7.25 34.76 -12.06
C VAL A 13 8.23 33.59 -12.09
N ILE A 14 9.52 33.84 -11.90
CA ILE A 14 10.54 32.78 -11.85
C ILE A 14 10.31 31.89 -10.62
N GLY A 15 10.01 32.48 -9.47
CA GLY A 15 9.67 31.72 -8.26
C GLY A 15 8.45 30.83 -8.46
N LEU A 16 7.40 31.34 -9.10
CA LEU A 16 6.19 30.57 -9.42
C LEU A 16 6.48 29.43 -10.41
N ALA A 17 7.30 29.68 -11.43
CA ALA A 17 7.69 28.67 -12.41
C ALA A 17 8.55 27.56 -11.79
N VAL A 18 9.46 27.90 -10.87
CA VAL A 18 10.24 26.92 -10.11
C VAL A 18 9.34 26.11 -9.17
N LEU A 19 8.39 26.76 -8.47
CA LEU A 19 7.44 26.07 -7.60
C LEU A 19 6.54 25.11 -8.40
N ALA A 20 6.06 25.55 -9.58
CA ALA A 20 5.29 24.72 -10.50
C ALA A 20 6.13 23.56 -11.05
N ALA A 21 7.40 23.79 -11.41
CA ALA A 21 8.31 22.74 -11.85
C ALA A 21 8.63 21.73 -10.74
N ILE A 22 8.70 22.16 -9.48
CA ILE A 22 8.83 21.26 -8.32
C ILE A 22 7.55 20.44 -8.14
N LEU A 23 6.37 21.07 -8.20
CA LEU A 23 5.08 20.38 -8.10
C LEU A 23 4.85 19.36 -9.22
N ILE A 24 5.23 19.70 -10.46
CA ILE A 24 5.14 18.81 -11.62
C ILE A 24 6.23 17.74 -11.58
N GLY A 25 7.46 18.09 -11.17
CA GLY A 25 8.58 17.15 -11.06
C GLY A 25 8.47 16.21 -9.87
N GLN A 26 7.59 16.49 -8.90
CA GLN A 26 7.20 15.54 -7.84
C GLN A 26 6.12 14.55 -8.27
N GLN A 27 5.55 14.68 -9.48
CA GLN A 27 4.88 13.56 -10.13
C GLN A 27 5.97 12.58 -10.56
N LYS A 28 6.42 11.75 -9.61
CA LYS A 28 7.25 10.58 -9.91
C LYS A 28 6.57 9.85 -11.07
N PRO A 29 7.26 9.63 -12.19
CA PRO A 29 6.66 8.92 -13.31
C PRO A 29 6.17 7.56 -12.80
N ASP A 30 4.89 7.26 -13.06
CA ASP A 30 4.22 5.97 -12.78
C ASP A 30 5.19 4.84 -13.14
N SER A 31 5.87 4.34 -12.12
CA SER A 31 6.69 3.13 -12.19
C SER A 31 5.74 1.99 -11.89
N PRO A 32 5.75 0.87 -12.64
CA PRO A 32 4.63 -0.06 -12.71
C PRO A 32 4.15 -0.46 -11.31
N GLU A 33 3.07 0.20 -10.86
CA GLU A 33 2.65 0.22 -9.45
C GLU A 33 2.57 -1.20 -8.92
N HIS A 34 3.42 -1.55 -7.96
CA HIS A 34 3.33 -2.78 -7.17
C HIS A 34 3.24 -4.08 -7.98
N SER A 35 3.75 -4.06 -9.22
CA SER A 35 3.66 -5.22 -10.12
C SER A 35 4.70 -6.27 -9.74
N THR A 36 4.31 -7.55 -9.69
CA THR A 36 5.26 -8.67 -9.54
C THR A 36 6.17 -8.84 -10.75
N ASN A 37 5.92 -8.13 -11.84
CA ASN A 37 6.77 -8.09 -13.04
C ASN A 37 7.72 -6.88 -13.06
N SER A 38 7.74 -6.07 -12.01
CA SER A 38 8.63 -4.91 -11.89
C SER A 38 9.63 -5.10 -10.75
N ASP A 39 10.91 -4.84 -11.04
CA ASP A 39 12.03 -4.78 -10.08
C ASP A 39 12.36 -3.33 -9.66
N ALA A 40 11.54 -2.36 -10.07
CA ALA A 40 11.61 -0.99 -9.59
C ALA A 40 11.45 -0.94 -8.06
N ALA A 41 11.88 0.18 -7.45
CA ALA A 41 11.81 0.36 -5.99
C ALA A 41 10.39 0.21 -5.40
N ASN A 42 9.35 0.40 -6.22
CA ASN A 42 7.93 0.21 -5.87
C ASN A 42 7.29 -1.01 -6.57
N GLY A 43 8.08 -1.97 -7.07
CA GLY A 43 7.61 -3.22 -7.66
C GLY A 43 7.52 -4.36 -6.63
N ALA A 44 6.76 -5.40 -6.95
CA ALA A 44 6.56 -6.56 -6.07
C ALA A 44 7.36 -7.81 -6.49
N SER A 45 8.21 -7.72 -7.53
CA SER A 45 8.99 -8.89 -8.01
C SER A 45 9.91 -9.46 -6.93
N ALA A 46 10.46 -8.61 -6.06
CA ALA A 46 11.31 -9.04 -4.95
C ALA A 46 10.61 -10.01 -4.00
N VAL A 47 9.31 -9.84 -3.76
CA VAL A 47 8.51 -10.75 -2.90
C VAL A 47 8.42 -12.13 -3.54
N MET A 48 8.11 -12.18 -4.83
CA MET A 48 8.01 -13.44 -5.58
C MET A 48 9.37 -14.15 -5.68
N LEU A 49 10.44 -13.40 -5.98
CA LEU A 49 11.80 -13.93 -6.09
C LEU A 49 12.32 -14.45 -4.75
N TYR A 50 12.07 -13.74 -3.65
CA TYR A 50 12.48 -14.16 -2.31
C TYR A 50 11.74 -15.41 -1.86
N ALA A 51 10.40 -15.45 -2.02
CA ALA A 51 9.61 -16.62 -1.67
C ALA A 51 10.06 -17.87 -2.46
N SER A 52 10.31 -17.71 -3.76
CA SER A 52 10.86 -18.78 -4.62
C SER A 52 12.25 -19.23 -4.17
N ALA A 53 13.15 -18.29 -3.86
CA ALA A 53 14.50 -18.60 -3.37
C ALA A 53 14.51 -19.34 -2.03
N MET A 54 13.50 -19.11 -1.19
CA MET A 54 13.28 -19.81 0.08
C MET A 54 12.59 -21.19 -0.10
N GLY A 55 12.27 -21.58 -1.33
CA GLY A 55 11.67 -22.87 -1.66
C GLY A 55 10.15 -22.91 -1.61
N HIS A 56 9.47 -21.76 -1.55
CA HIS A 56 8.02 -21.69 -1.61
C HIS A 56 7.54 -21.66 -3.08
N PRO A 57 6.62 -22.55 -3.50
CA PRO A 57 6.01 -22.46 -4.83
C PRO A 57 5.23 -21.15 -4.99
N THR A 58 5.60 -20.36 -6.00
CA THR A 58 4.94 -19.08 -6.30
C THR A 58 4.23 -19.12 -7.64
N ARG A 59 3.02 -18.58 -7.72
CA ARG A 59 2.25 -18.41 -8.97
C ARG A 59 1.62 -17.02 -9.00
N GLN A 60 1.59 -16.39 -10.18
CA GLN A 60 0.77 -15.20 -10.41
C GLN A 60 -0.66 -15.64 -10.77
N VAL A 61 -1.65 -15.02 -10.11
CA VAL A 61 -3.06 -15.21 -10.47
C VAL A 61 -3.41 -14.16 -11.53
N THR A 62 -3.55 -14.60 -12.79
CA THR A 62 -3.91 -13.73 -13.92
C THR A 62 -5.08 -14.35 -14.68
N GLY A 63 -6.12 -13.56 -14.98
CA GLY A 63 -7.24 -13.99 -15.81
C GLY A 63 -8.39 -14.64 -15.03
N SER A 64 -8.22 -15.89 -14.58
CA SER A 64 -9.23 -16.59 -13.77
C SER A 64 -8.86 -16.59 -12.29
N PHE A 65 -9.74 -16.04 -11.46
CA PHE A 65 -9.57 -16.02 -10.02
C PHE A 65 -9.90 -17.39 -9.42
N GLU A 66 -8.92 -18.28 -9.37
CA GLU A 66 -9.00 -19.55 -8.67
C GLU A 66 -7.96 -19.60 -7.57
N ILE A 67 -8.42 -19.51 -6.31
CA ILE A 67 -7.57 -19.80 -5.15
C ILE A 67 -7.80 -21.28 -4.80
N SER A 68 -6.92 -22.16 -5.27
CA SER A 68 -7.14 -23.62 -5.26
C SER A 68 -6.95 -24.29 -3.91
N ASP A 69 -6.16 -23.71 -3.00
CA ASP A 69 -5.67 -24.42 -1.82
C ASP A 69 -5.84 -23.61 -0.54
N ALA A 70 -6.52 -24.19 0.46
CA ALA A 70 -6.81 -23.57 1.75
C ALA A 70 -5.55 -23.22 2.57
N ASN A 71 -4.37 -23.78 2.24
CA ASN A 71 -3.11 -23.55 2.95
C ASN A 71 -2.12 -22.69 2.14
N THR A 72 -2.61 -21.78 1.31
CA THR A 72 -1.77 -20.88 0.52
C THR A 72 -1.78 -19.45 1.07
N MET A 73 -0.85 -18.63 0.58
CA MET A 73 -0.78 -17.21 0.87
C MET A 73 -1.00 -16.42 -0.41
N LEU A 74 -1.91 -15.45 -0.36
CA LEU A 74 -2.21 -14.55 -1.48
C LEU A 74 -1.72 -13.14 -1.14
N PHE A 75 -0.95 -12.54 -2.04
CA PHE A 75 -0.57 -11.14 -1.96
C PHE A 75 -1.38 -10.34 -2.97
N VAL A 76 -2.13 -9.34 -2.48
CA VAL A 76 -2.90 -8.43 -3.32
C VAL A 76 -2.34 -7.04 -3.14
N PHE A 77 -1.61 -6.58 -4.15
CA PHE A 77 -1.13 -5.21 -4.26
C PHE A 77 -1.94 -4.51 -5.35
N THR A 78 -2.58 -3.38 -5.00
CA THR A 78 -3.36 -2.48 -5.89
C THR A 78 -3.86 -3.16 -7.17
N PRO A 79 -4.92 -4.00 -7.10
CA PRO A 79 -5.33 -4.84 -8.22
C PRO A 79 -5.71 -3.97 -9.43
N THR A 80 -5.20 -4.32 -10.61
CA THR A 80 -5.44 -3.57 -11.86
C THR A 80 -6.83 -3.82 -12.44
N SER A 81 -7.52 -4.85 -11.95
CA SER A 81 -8.89 -5.18 -12.29
C SER A 81 -9.69 -5.29 -10.99
N PRO A 82 -10.82 -4.58 -10.87
CA PRO A 82 -11.66 -4.68 -9.68
C PRO A 82 -12.15 -6.10 -9.46
N TYR A 83 -12.26 -6.50 -8.19
CA TYR A 83 -12.94 -7.74 -7.82
C TYR A 83 -14.44 -7.61 -8.11
N THR A 84 -15.04 -8.69 -8.57
CA THR A 84 -16.49 -8.87 -8.48
C THR A 84 -16.88 -9.25 -7.05
N SER A 85 -18.15 -9.06 -6.70
CA SER A 85 -18.68 -9.49 -5.39
C SER A 85 -18.49 -11.00 -5.17
N GLU A 86 -18.64 -11.80 -6.22
CA GLU A 86 -18.45 -13.26 -6.17
C GLU A 86 -17.00 -13.65 -5.87
N GLU A 87 -16.03 -12.96 -6.49
CA GLU A 87 -14.60 -13.16 -6.24
C GLU A 87 -14.20 -12.70 -4.84
N ALA A 88 -14.73 -11.57 -4.37
CA ALA A 88 -14.49 -11.07 -3.02
C ALA A 88 -15.05 -12.02 -1.95
N ASP A 89 -16.27 -12.51 -2.14
CA ASP A 89 -16.89 -13.51 -1.25
C ASP A 89 -16.13 -14.84 -1.25
N ALA A 90 -15.65 -15.28 -2.42
CA ALA A 90 -14.80 -16.46 -2.52
C ALA A 90 -13.47 -16.28 -1.76
N THR A 91 -12.87 -15.09 -1.88
CA THR A 91 -11.63 -14.74 -1.16
C THR A 91 -11.86 -14.76 0.35
N ALA A 92 -12.92 -14.13 0.84
CA ALA A 92 -13.22 -14.08 2.26
C ALA A 92 -13.52 -15.49 2.84
N ARG A 93 -14.24 -16.34 2.10
CA ARG A 93 -14.45 -17.74 2.47
C ARG A 93 -13.14 -18.52 2.54
N TRP A 94 -12.28 -18.36 1.54
CA TRP A 94 -10.96 -18.99 1.53
C TRP A 94 -10.09 -18.57 2.72
N VAL A 95 -10.08 -17.27 3.08
CA VAL A 95 -9.39 -16.78 4.28
C VAL A 95 -9.98 -17.41 5.55
N HIS A 96 -11.30 -17.51 5.63
CA HIS A 96 -11.97 -18.16 6.76
C HIS A 96 -11.59 -19.64 6.89
N ASP A 97 -11.35 -20.33 5.78
CA ASP A 97 -10.98 -21.75 5.74
C ASP A 97 -9.50 -22.02 6.02
N GLY A 98 -8.70 -20.98 6.31
CA GLY A 98 -7.29 -21.09 6.72
C GLY A 98 -6.30 -20.39 5.78
N GLY A 99 -6.78 -19.83 4.67
CA GLY A 99 -5.97 -19.04 3.75
C GLY A 99 -5.44 -17.76 4.39
N VAL A 100 -4.24 -17.34 3.99
CA VAL A 100 -3.66 -16.09 4.48
C VAL A 100 -3.58 -15.06 3.35
N ILE A 101 -4.23 -13.91 3.53
CA ILE A 101 -4.11 -12.79 2.59
C ILE A 101 -3.22 -11.68 3.17
N VAL A 102 -2.29 -11.20 2.35
CA VAL A 102 -1.58 -9.94 2.55
C VAL A 102 -2.20 -8.94 1.59
N TYR A 103 -3.04 -8.07 2.13
CA TYR A 103 -3.79 -7.08 1.35
C TYR A 103 -3.17 -5.68 1.51
N ALA A 104 -2.34 -5.32 0.55
CA ALA A 104 -1.58 -4.07 0.51
C ALA A 104 -1.98 -3.25 -0.72
N SER A 105 -3.27 -2.92 -0.82
CA SER A 105 -3.79 -1.99 -1.82
C SER A 105 -3.90 -0.59 -1.22
N GLU A 106 -3.36 0.41 -1.91
CA GLU A 106 -3.40 1.82 -1.48
C GLU A 106 -4.83 2.35 -1.50
N GLN A 107 -5.50 2.23 -2.65
CA GLN A 107 -6.87 2.72 -2.84
C GLN A 107 -7.93 1.74 -2.29
N GLY A 108 -7.53 0.49 -2.04
CA GLY A 108 -8.47 -0.58 -1.73
C GLY A 108 -9.24 -1.04 -2.98
N ASP A 109 -10.06 -2.05 -2.78
CA ASP A 109 -11.04 -2.59 -3.71
C ASP A 109 -12.35 -2.66 -2.93
N PRO A 110 -13.45 -2.01 -3.37
CA PRO A 110 -14.65 -1.90 -2.56
C PRO A 110 -15.29 -3.25 -2.19
N GLU A 111 -15.26 -4.22 -3.10
CA GLU A 111 -15.84 -5.54 -2.87
C GLU A 111 -15.00 -6.31 -1.86
N LEU A 112 -13.66 -6.27 -2.03
CA LEU A 112 -12.74 -6.95 -1.12
C LEU A 112 -12.69 -6.29 0.26
N ASP A 113 -12.72 -4.96 0.34
CA ASP A 113 -12.81 -4.21 1.60
C ASP A 113 -14.09 -4.59 2.35
N THR A 114 -15.21 -4.72 1.65
CA THR A 114 -16.49 -5.15 2.23
C THR A 114 -16.41 -6.58 2.75
N ALA A 115 -15.96 -7.52 1.91
CA ALA A 115 -15.89 -8.94 2.24
C ALA A 115 -14.92 -9.23 3.41
N LEU A 116 -13.83 -8.48 3.51
CA LEU A 116 -12.83 -8.61 4.59
C LEU A 116 -13.08 -7.67 5.79
N THR A 117 -14.15 -6.86 5.75
CA THR A 117 -14.47 -5.86 6.78
C THR A 117 -13.30 -4.87 7.02
N VAL A 118 -12.66 -4.41 5.95
CA VAL A 118 -11.59 -3.41 5.99
C VAL A 118 -12.22 -2.02 5.95
N ASN A 119 -12.10 -1.28 7.05
CA ASN A 119 -12.65 0.07 7.15
C ASN A 119 -11.54 1.10 6.91
N ARG A 120 -11.47 1.68 5.70
CA ARG A 120 -10.49 2.70 5.36
C ARG A 120 -10.97 4.10 5.74
N PHE A 121 -10.06 4.94 6.20
CA PHE A 121 -10.32 6.37 6.35
C PHE A 121 -9.55 7.15 5.29
N ALA A 122 -10.25 7.95 4.50
CA ALA A 122 -9.66 8.76 3.41
C ALA A 122 -8.84 9.97 3.89
N ARG A 123 -8.61 10.11 5.19
CA ARG A 123 -7.87 11.24 5.77
C ARG A 123 -6.51 10.74 6.25
N PRO A 124 -5.41 11.15 5.60
CA PRO A 124 -4.07 10.83 6.08
C PRO A 124 -3.85 11.38 7.50
N VAL A 125 -3.18 10.58 8.32
CA VAL A 125 -2.69 10.96 9.66
C VAL A 125 -1.17 10.95 9.66
N PRO A 126 -0.51 11.82 10.46
CA PRO A 126 0.93 11.73 10.63
C PRO A 126 1.35 10.33 11.12
N SER A 127 2.39 9.78 10.50
CA SER A 127 3.00 8.51 10.88
C SER A 127 4.44 8.73 11.29
N ASP A 128 4.81 8.11 12.42
CA ASP A 128 6.17 8.03 12.94
C ASP A 128 6.63 6.56 12.93
N SER A 129 7.90 6.34 13.26
CA SER A 129 8.40 4.99 13.48
C SER A 129 7.64 4.31 14.62
N ALA A 130 7.28 3.04 14.41
CA ALA A 130 6.67 2.18 15.42
C ALA A 130 7.61 1.05 15.80
N ASP A 131 7.67 0.73 17.09
CA ASP A 131 8.38 -0.47 17.56
C ASP A 131 7.70 -1.72 17.00
N ALA A 132 8.51 -2.60 16.43
CA ALA A 132 8.04 -3.86 15.87
C ALA A 132 7.78 -4.84 17.02
N ASN A 133 6.52 -4.94 17.44
CA ASN A 133 6.10 -5.84 18.51
C ASN A 133 5.22 -6.96 17.95
N GLY A 134 5.53 -8.21 18.35
CA GLY A 134 4.72 -9.39 18.04
C GLY A 134 5.41 -10.39 17.10
N PRO A 135 4.87 -11.62 17.01
CA PRO A 135 5.53 -12.74 16.33
C PRO A 135 5.68 -12.55 14.82
N PHE A 136 4.83 -11.72 14.20
CA PHE A 136 4.88 -11.44 12.75
C PHE A 136 6.05 -10.55 12.33
N LEU A 137 6.66 -9.83 13.28
CA LEU A 137 7.76 -8.90 13.04
C LEU A 137 9.04 -9.35 13.77
N ASP A 138 9.16 -10.65 14.08
CA ASP A 138 10.36 -11.15 14.75
C ASP A 138 11.63 -10.85 13.94
N GLY A 139 12.69 -10.43 14.63
CA GLY A 139 13.91 -9.92 14.01
C GLY A 139 13.85 -8.47 13.48
N VAL A 140 12.66 -7.87 13.39
CA VAL A 140 12.49 -6.43 13.09
C VAL A 140 12.46 -5.66 14.41
N ARG A 141 13.25 -4.57 14.52
CA ARG A 141 13.28 -3.74 15.74
C ARG A 141 12.30 -2.57 15.67
N SER A 142 12.22 -1.92 14.53
CA SER A 142 11.35 -0.77 14.29
C SER A 142 10.89 -0.78 12.84
N VAL A 143 9.63 -0.43 12.62
CA VAL A 143 9.08 -0.17 11.29
C VAL A 143 8.94 1.34 11.13
N ALA A 144 9.38 1.84 9.99
CA ALA A 144 9.18 3.22 9.57
C ALA A 144 8.87 3.24 8.07
N GLY A 145 8.15 4.26 7.63
CA GLY A 145 7.82 4.50 6.23
C GLY A 145 7.56 5.99 6.00
N GLY A 146 6.61 6.33 5.13
CA GLY A 146 6.18 7.71 4.88
C GLY A 146 5.82 8.55 6.12
N THR A 147 5.81 9.87 5.95
CA THR A 147 5.44 10.86 6.98
C THR A 147 3.94 10.90 7.28
N PHE A 148 3.13 10.33 6.38
CA PHE A 148 1.69 10.20 6.51
C PHE A 148 1.25 8.79 6.16
N ALA A 149 0.14 8.38 6.75
CA ALA A 149 -0.47 7.06 6.59
C ALA A 149 -1.99 7.19 6.55
N LEU A 150 -2.67 6.31 5.81
CA LEU A 150 -4.12 6.17 5.89
C LEU A 150 -4.46 5.21 7.05
N PRO A 151 -5.25 5.64 8.05
CA PRO A 151 -5.58 4.76 9.16
C PRO A 151 -6.70 3.79 8.76
N PHE A 152 -6.77 2.67 9.48
CA PHE A 152 -7.87 1.71 9.39
C PHE A 152 -8.72 1.70 10.67
N GLY A 153 -10.02 1.46 10.51
CA GLY A 153 -10.94 1.16 11.60
C GLY A 153 -10.90 -0.34 11.92
N LEU A 154 -10.54 -0.68 13.16
CA LEU A 154 -10.57 -2.07 13.61
C LEU A 154 -12.00 -2.52 13.90
N GLY A 155 -12.39 -3.64 13.30
CA GLY A 155 -13.54 -4.43 13.72
C GLY A 155 -13.24 -5.23 15.00
N ALA A 156 -14.30 -5.77 15.62
CA ALA A 156 -14.23 -6.52 16.88
C ALA A 156 -13.34 -7.79 16.84
N ARG A 157 -13.03 -8.31 15.65
CA ARG A 157 -12.22 -9.52 15.44
C ARG A 157 -10.87 -9.24 14.77
N GLN A 158 -10.46 -7.97 14.71
CA GLN A 158 -9.22 -7.55 14.07
C GLN A 158 -8.19 -7.11 15.12
N VAL A 159 -6.92 -7.44 14.88
CA VAL A 159 -5.80 -7.04 15.73
C VAL A 159 -4.87 -6.15 14.90
N ALA A 160 -4.62 -4.93 15.38
CA ALA A 160 -3.61 -4.08 14.77
C ALA A 160 -2.20 -4.56 15.16
N VAL A 161 -1.37 -4.79 14.14
CA VAL A 161 0.05 -5.12 14.30
C VAL A 161 0.89 -3.85 14.48
N LEU A 162 0.60 -2.80 13.71
CA LEU A 162 1.29 -1.51 13.79
C LEU A 162 0.33 -0.39 14.21
N ARG A 163 0.81 0.52 15.06
CA ARG A 163 0.05 1.68 15.53
C ARG A 163 0.93 2.92 15.58
N SER A 164 0.39 4.06 15.15
CA SER A 164 0.97 5.40 15.36
C SER A 164 -0.03 6.25 16.14
N GLY A 165 0.41 6.88 17.23
CA GLY A 165 -0.47 7.70 18.09
C GLY A 165 -1.71 6.94 18.62
N GLY A 166 -1.64 5.61 18.73
CA GLY A 166 -2.75 4.74 19.15
C GLY A 166 -3.68 4.25 18.03
N LEU A 167 -3.57 4.82 16.82
CA LEU A 167 -4.34 4.42 15.65
C LEU A 167 -3.62 3.33 14.85
N PRO A 168 -4.34 2.29 14.38
CA PRO A 168 -3.81 1.39 13.36
C PRO A 168 -3.52 2.18 12.08
N ILE A 169 -2.34 1.98 11.50
CA ILE A 169 -1.90 2.67 10.29
C ILE A 169 -1.65 1.67 9.15
N ALA A 170 -2.11 2.02 7.95
CA ALA A 170 -1.61 1.48 6.68
C ALA A 170 -0.44 2.36 6.23
N TYR A 171 0.61 1.76 5.70
CA TYR A 171 1.60 2.55 4.97
C TYR A 171 1.15 2.77 3.53
N GLU A 172 1.28 4.02 3.07
CA GLU A 172 1.47 4.36 1.66
C GLU A 172 2.96 4.16 1.31
#